data_AF-A0A838GF34-F1
#
_entry.id   AF-A0A838GF34-F1
#
_cell.length_a   1.000
_cell.length_b   1.000
_cell.length_c   1.000
_cell.angle_alpha   90.00
_cell.angle_beta   90.00
_cell.angle_gamma   90.00
#
_symmetry.space_group_name_H-M   'P 1'
#
loop_
_entity.id
_entity.type
_entity.pdbx_description
1 polymer ?
#
loop_
_entity_poly.entity_id
_entity_poly.type
_entity_poly.pdbx_seq_one_letter_code
_entity_poly.pdbx_strand_id
1 'polypeptide(L)'
;MPRATPTDPNNTYLWCDGCRRSYRHEDVPDGVCQACGQQTREMGKFSAIIRGLMSNEMAASPLETRHRQLVRLIWTANGMGERYYRVLTPDMSYNRFEAKVTELLCQGAEDGWVRFMIPPAPRPEESAYKLEFDDESRFIAELEALAGAQPTENQA
;
A
#
# COMPACT_ATOMS: atom_id res chain seq x y z
N MET A 1 3.27 36.76 -32.39
CA MET A 1 3.13 37.16 -30.98
C MET A 1 1.84 36.55 -30.44
N PRO A 2 1.86 35.62 -29.47
CA PRO A 2 0.62 35.11 -28.91
C PRO A 2 0.05 36.15 -27.94
N ARG A 3 -1.23 36.51 -28.14
CA ARG A 3 -2.02 37.39 -27.28
C ARG A 3 -2.27 36.72 -25.93
N ALA A 4 -1.92 37.39 -24.84
CA ALA A 4 -2.34 37.01 -23.50
C ALA A 4 -3.87 37.09 -23.39
N THR A 5 -4.51 35.99 -23.00
CA THR A 5 -5.95 35.92 -22.70
C THR A 5 -6.18 36.55 -21.31
N PRO A 6 -7.23 37.37 -21.10
CA PRO A 6 -7.47 37.98 -19.80
C PRO A 6 -7.78 36.88 -18.77
N THR A 7 -7.00 36.83 -17.71
CA THR A 7 -7.15 35.88 -16.61
C THR A 7 -8.31 36.34 -15.73
N ASP A 8 -9.39 35.57 -15.69
CA ASP A 8 -10.52 35.80 -14.81
C ASP A 8 -10.07 35.55 -13.35
N PRO A 9 -10.09 36.56 -12.45
CA PRO A 9 -9.63 36.44 -11.07
C PRO A 9 -10.43 35.41 -10.25
N ASN A 10 -11.57 34.95 -10.76
CA ASN A 10 -12.41 33.94 -10.12
C ASN A 10 -11.96 32.50 -10.41
N ASN A 11 -10.89 32.29 -11.20
CA ASN A 11 -10.46 30.97 -11.67
C ASN A 11 -8.98 30.64 -11.39
N THR A 12 -8.35 31.39 -10.49
CA THR A 12 -6.97 31.20 -10.06
C THR A 12 -6.88 30.88 -8.57
N TYR A 13 -5.86 30.12 -8.20
CA TYR A 13 -5.50 29.78 -6.82
C TYR A 13 -4.04 30.14 -6.59
N LEU A 14 -3.69 30.40 -5.33
CA LEU A 14 -2.32 30.67 -4.91
C LEU A 14 -1.66 29.37 -4.48
N TRP A 15 -0.52 29.03 -5.06
CA TRP A 15 0.23 27.81 -4.77
C TRP A 15 1.56 28.12 -4.10
N CYS A 16 1.91 27.36 -3.08
CA CYS A 16 3.23 27.42 -2.46
C CYS A 16 4.10 26.23 -2.92
N ASP A 17 5.25 26.51 -3.54
CA ASP A 17 6.19 25.46 -3.96
C ASP A 17 6.97 24.83 -2.78
N GLY A 18 7.07 25.52 -1.63
CA GLY A 18 7.72 25.00 -0.43
C GLY A 18 6.93 23.92 0.30
N CYS A 19 5.68 24.22 0.66
CA CYS A 19 4.82 23.29 1.42
C CYS A 19 3.80 22.53 0.56
N ARG A 20 3.76 22.80 -0.76
CA ARG A 20 2.87 22.17 -1.74
C ARG A 20 1.38 22.26 -1.39
N ARG A 21 0.97 23.40 -0.83
CA ARG A 21 -0.43 23.73 -0.52
C ARG A 21 -0.98 24.77 -1.48
N SER A 22 -2.27 24.64 -1.78
CA SER A 22 -3.06 25.63 -2.52
C SER A 22 -3.95 26.43 -1.57
N TYR A 23 -4.08 27.73 -1.84
CA TYR A 23 -4.90 28.69 -1.09
C TYR A 23 -5.80 29.45 -2.05
N ARG A 24 -6.94 29.95 -1.57
CA ARG A 24 -7.69 30.96 -2.31
C ARG A 24 -7.02 32.31 -2.14
N HIS A 25 -7.28 33.23 -3.06
CA HIS A 25 -6.75 34.60 -2.96
C HIS A 25 -7.22 35.32 -1.68
N GLU A 26 -8.40 34.99 -1.15
CA GLU A 26 -8.93 35.51 0.12
C GLU A 26 -8.16 35.01 1.36
N ASP A 27 -7.59 33.80 1.30
CA ASP A 27 -6.89 33.19 2.44
C ASP A 27 -5.46 33.74 2.60
N VAL A 28 -4.90 34.30 1.52
CA VAL A 28 -3.51 34.76 1.46
C VAL A 28 -3.44 36.10 0.72
N PRO A 29 -3.91 37.20 1.35
CA PRO A 29 -3.97 38.51 0.69
C PRO A 29 -2.58 39.07 0.35
N ASP A 30 -1.55 38.72 1.12
CA ASP A 30 -0.18 39.21 0.94
C ASP A 30 0.66 38.36 -0.03
N GLY A 31 0.10 37.29 -0.60
CA GLY A 31 0.86 36.37 -1.47
C GLY A 31 1.94 35.55 -0.72
N VAL A 32 1.81 35.41 0.60
CA VAL A 32 2.75 34.67 1.46
C VAL A 32 2.07 33.46 2.11
N CYS A 33 2.62 32.27 1.90
CA CYS A 33 2.07 31.03 2.43
C CYS A 33 2.05 31.04 3.97
N GLN A 34 0.86 30.94 4.57
CA GLN A 34 0.70 30.91 6.03
C GLN A 34 1.32 29.67 6.72
N ALA A 35 1.59 28.60 5.97
CA ALA A 35 2.15 27.37 6.55
C ALA A 35 3.69 27.34 6.59
N CYS A 36 4.38 28.03 5.69
CA CYS A 36 5.84 27.97 5.60
C CYS A 36 6.53 29.32 5.31
N GLY A 37 5.78 30.41 5.19
CA GLY A 37 6.31 31.75 4.99
C GLY A 37 6.87 32.04 3.59
N GLN A 38 6.81 31.09 2.65
CA GLN A 38 7.30 31.31 1.28
C GLN A 38 6.29 32.04 0.39
N GLN A 39 6.79 32.70 -0.65
CA GLN A 39 5.96 33.38 -1.64
C GLN A 39 5.10 32.39 -2.43
N THR A 40 3.84 32.72 -2.61
CA THR A 40 2.91 31.93 -3.43
C THR A 40 2.89 32.45 -4.86
N ARG A 41 2.63 31.55 -5.81
CA ARG A 41 2.46 31.90 -7.23
C ARG A 41 1.04 31.60 -7.68
N GLU A 42 0.54 32.43 -8.59
CA GLU A 42 -0.77 32.22 -9.19
C GLU A 42 -0.76 30.99 -10.10
N MET A 43 -1.78 30.16 -9.95
CA MET A 43 -1.98 28.94 -10.73
C MET A 43 -3.44 28.85 -11.17
N GLY A 44 -3.68 28.49 -12.43
CA GLY A 44 -5.03 28.22 -12.91
C GLY A 44 -5.65 27.04 -12.15
N LYS A 45 -6.96 27.11 -11.86
CA LYS A 45 -7.72 26.12 -11.08
C LYS A 45 -7.46 24.66 -11.43
N PHE A 46 -7.32 24.33 -12.72
CA PHE A 46 -7.03 22.97 -13.19
C PHE A 46 -5.66 22.46 -12.70
N SER A 47 -4.64 23.33 -12.72
CA SER A 47 -3.29 22.98 -12.28
C SER A 47 -3.17 22.85 -10.75
N ALA A 48 -3.97 23.62 -10.00
CA ALA A 48 -4.08 23.49 -8.55
C ALA A 48 -4.82 22.21 -8.13
N ILE A 49 -5.89 21.83 -8.83
CA ILE A 49 -6.64 20.57 -8.59
C ILE A 49 -5.76 19.35 -8.90
N ILE A 50 -5.08 19.33 -10.05
CA ILE A 50 -4.18 18.22 -10.42
C ILE A 50 -3.05 18.07 -9.39
N ARG A 51 -2.46 19.18 -8.93
CA ARG A 51 -1.41 19.10 -7.91
C ARG A 51 -1.95 18.75 -6.53
N GLY A 52 -3.15 19.22 -6.17
CA GLY A 52 -3.84 18.81 -4.94
C GLY A 52 -4.11 17.31 -4.90
N LEU A 53 -4.50 16.71 -6.04
CA LEU A 53 -4.61 15.26 -6.19
C LEU A 53 -3.26 14.56 -5.97
N MET A 54 -2.17 15.05 -6.59
CA MET A 54 -0.84 14.47 -6.41
C MET A 54 -0.30 14.61 -4.97
N SER A 55 -0.60 15.71 -4.26
CA SER A 55 -0.21 15.88 -2.86
C SER A 55 -0.96 14.93 -1.92
N ASN A 56 -2.21 14.57 -2.24
CA ASN A 56 -2.99 13.60 -1.46
C ASN A 56 -2.56 12.14 -1.69
N GLU A 57 -1.93 11.84 -2.83
CA GLU A 57 -1.29 10.54 -3.07
C GLU A 57 -0.03 10.32 -2.21
N MET A 58 0.50 11.38 -1.57
CA MET A 58 1.69 11.32 -0.70
C MET A 58 1.36 11.15 0.80
N ALA A 59 0.09 11.10 1.21
CA ALA A 59 -0.27 10.68 2.55
C ALA A 59 0.07 9.19 2.73
N ALA A 60 0.56 8.77 3.91
CA ALA A 60 0.87 7.38 4.24
C ALA A 60 -0.27 6.47 3.77
N SER A 61 0.08 5.59 2.82
CA SER A 61 -0.76 5.39 1.64
C SER A 61 -1.69 4.18 1.76
N PRO A 62 -2.86 4.18 1.05
CA PRO A 62 -3.56 2.95 0.68
C PRO A 62 -2.65 1.88 0.01
N LEU A 63 -1.42 2.21 -0.37
CA LEU A 63 -0.42 1.26 -0.87
C LEU A 63 -0.06 0.17 0.12
N GLU A 64 0.11 0.44 1.42
CA GLU A 64 0.41 -0.63 2.39
C GLU A 64 -0.75 -1.63 2.44
N THR A 65 -1.97 -1.11 2.58
CA THR A 65 -3.19 -1.92 2.60
C THR A 65 -3.35 -2.71 1.30
N ARG A 66 -3.12 -2.10 0.14
CA ARG A 66 -3.17 -2.77 -1.17
C ARG A 66 -2.07 -3.82 -1.32
N HIS A 67 -0.88 -3.56 -0.80
CA HIS A 67 0.23 -4.51 -0.83
C HIS A 67 -0.06 -5.73 0.03
N ARG A 68 -0.57 -5.53 1.26
CA ARG A 68 -1.05 -6.63 2.12
C ARG A 68 -2.17 -7.43 1.46
N GLN A 69 -3.10 -6.76 0.77
CA GLN A 69 -4.14 -7.44 -0.01
C GLN A 69 -3.53 -8.28 -1.14
N LEU A 70 -2.51 -7.78 -1.84
CA LEU A 70 -1.82 -8.53 -2.88
C LEU A 70 -1.12 -9.76 -2.31
N VAL A 71 -0.38 -9.61 -1.21
CA VAL A 71 0.26 -10.73 -0.49
C VAL A 71 -0.78 -11.80 -0.17
N ARG A 72 -1.91 -11.39 0.44
CA ARG A 72 -3.03 -12.27 0.78
C ARG A 72 -3.53 -13.06 -0.42
N LEU A 73 -3.77 -12.40 -1.55
CA LEU A 73 -4.23 -13.05 -2.79
C LEU A 73 -3.21 -14.07 -3.32
N ILE A 74 -1.91 -13.76 -3.27
CA ILE A 74 -0.86 -14.64 -3.78
C ILE A 74 -0.81 -15.96 -2.99
N TRP A 75 -0.73 -15.90 -1.65
CA TRP A 75 -0.53 -17.12 -0.86
C TRP A 75 -1.82 -17.94 -0.72
N THR A 76 -3.00 -17.31 -0.86
CA THR A 76 -4.29 -18.01 -0.84
C THR A 76 -4.72 -18.54 -2.20
N ALA A 77 -4.02 -18.17 -3.28
CA ALA A 77 -4.32 -18.57 -4.64
C ALA A 77 -4.53 -20.09 -4.75
N ASN A 78 -5.41 -20.50 -5.67
CA ASN A 78 -5.80 -21.89 -5.86
C ASN A 78 -6.32 -22.59 -4.58
N GLY A 79 -6.87 -21.84 -3.62
CA GLY A 79 -7.42 -22.39 -2.38
C GLY A 79 -6.37 -22.92 -1.40
N MET A 80 -5.12 -22.45 -1.50
CA MET A 80 -4.05 -22.83 -0.56
C MET A 80 -4.37 -22.41 0.89
N GLY A 81 -5.01 -21.25 1.09
CA GLY A 81 -5.43 -20.79 2.42
C GLY A 81 -6.36 -21.78 3.12
N GLU A 82 -7.42 -22.19 2.44
CA GLU A 82 -8.37 -23.18 2.96
C GLU A 82 -7.76 -24.56 3.16
N ARG A 83 -6.76 -24.93 2.36
CA ARG A 83 -6.02 -26.18 2.54
C ARG A 83 -5.22 -26.16 3.84
N TYR A 84 -4.42 -25.10 4.07
CA TYR A 84 -3.67 -24.97 5.32
C TYR A 84 -4.58 -24.91 6.54
N TYR A 85 -5.66 -24.13 6.48
CA TYR A 85 -6.61 -24.04 7.58
C TYR A 85 -7.23 -25.40 7.94
N ARG A 86 -7.58 -26.22 6.93
CA ARG A 86 -8.13 -27.57 7.15
C ARG A 86 -7.11 -28.55 7.71
N VAL A 87 -5.86 -28.47 7.28
CA VAL A 87 -4.79 -29.37 7.74
C VAL A 87 -4.37 -29.03 9.17
N LEU A 88 -4.23 -27.75 9.48
CA LEU A 88 -3.74 -27.28 10.78
C LEU A 88 -4.83 -27.25 11.85
N THR A 89 -6.11 -27.18 11.45
CA THR A 89 -7.27 -27.09 12.35
C THR A 89 -7.07 -26.09 13.49
N PRO A 90 -6.69 -24.83 13.20
CA PRO A 90 -6.33 -23.89 14.24
C PRO A 90 -7.55 -23.49 15.09
N ASP A 91 -7.35 -23.19 16.37
CA ASP A 91 -8.40 -22.70 17.27
C ASP A 91 -8.70 -21.20 17.05
N MET A 92 -9.04 -20.85 15.81
CA MET A 92 -9.46 -19.51 15.42
C MET A 92 -10.27 -19.55 14.14
N SER A 93 -11.02 -18.49 13.83
CA SER A 93 -11.75 -18.40 12.57
C SER A 93 -10.81 -18.30 11.36
N TYR A 94 -11.28 -18.75 10.20
CA TYR A 94 -10.53 -18.68 8.94
C TYR A 94 -10.03 -17.26 8.63
N ASN A 95 -10.88 -16.23 8.77
CA ASN A 95 -10.48 -14.85 8.53
C ASN A 95 -9.35 -14.39 9.45
N ARG A 96 -9.33 -14.85 10.71
CA ARG A 96 -8.28 -14.52 11.68
C ARG A 96 -6.99 -15.27 11.36
N PHE A 97 -7.09 -16.55 11.00
CA PHE A 97 -5.97 -17.35 10.53
C PHE A 97 -5.32 -16.72 9.29
N GLU A 98 -6.13 -16.37 8.29
CA GLU A 98 -5.67 -15.78 7.04
C GLU A 98 -4.96 -14.44 7.27
N ALA A 99 -5.49 -13.59 8.16
CA ALA A 99 -4.84 -12.33 8.54
C ALA A 99 -3.48 -12.58 9.21
N LYS A 100 -3.40 -13.51 10.17
CA LYS A 100 -2.15 -13.83 10.87
C LYS A 100 -1.10 -14.45 9.95
N VAL A 101 -1.48 -15.36 9.05
CA VAL A 101 -0.54 -15.94 8.08
C VAL A 101 -0.06 -14.88 7.09
N THR A 102 -0.92 -13.95 6.69
CA THR A 102 -0.53 -12.79 5.88
C THR A 102 0.51 -11.94 6.60
N GLU A 103 0.33 -11.67 7.90
CA GLU A 103 1.32 -10.97 8.73
C GLU A 103 2.64 -11.74 8.84
N LEU A 104 2.59 -13.06 9.07
CA LEU A 104 3.77 -13.92 9.12
C LEU A 104 4.57 -13.86 7.82
N LEU A 105 3.91 -13.93 6.67
CA LEU A 105 4.57 -13.85 5.36
C LEU A 105 5.16 -12.47 5.09
N CYS A 106 4.50 -11.39 5.53
CA CYS A 106 5.06 -10.05 5.47
C CYS A 106 6.34 -9.95 6.31
N GLN A 107 6.31 -10.44 7.57
CA GLN A 107 7.50 -10.48 8.42
C GLN A 107 8.60 -11.34 7.79
N GLY A 108 8.23 -12.47 7.18
CA GLY A 108 9.20 -13.34 6.52
C GLY A 108 9.88 -12.69 5.32
N ALA A 109 9.19 -11.80 4.62
CA ALA A 109 9.78 -11.02 3.54
C ALA A 109 10.70 -9.91 4.07
N GLU A 110 10.37 -9.30 5.21
CA GLU A 110 11.26 -8.36 5.89
C GLU A 110 12.54 -9.04 6.40
N ASP A 111 12.40 -10.24 6.96
CA ASP A 111 13.50 -11.05 7.48
C ASP A 111 14.31 -11.75 6.36
N GLY A 112 13.83 -11.73 5.13
CA GLY A 112 14.53 -12.24 3.95
C GLY A 112 14.45 -13.75 3.73
N TRP A 113 13.49 -14.46 4.32
CA TRP A 113 13.25 -15.89 4.07
C TRP A 113 11.98 -16.20 3.25
N VAL A 114 11.22 -15.16 2.91
CA VAL A 114 10.08 -15.22 1.98
C VAL A 114 10.30 -14.25 0.83
N ARG A 115 10.02 -14.67 -0.40
CA ARG A 115 10.06 -13.80 -1.59
C ARG A 115 8.75 -13.85 -2.37
N PHE A 116 8.18 -12.69 -2.62
CA PHE A 116 7.03 -12.52 -3.50
C PHE A 116 7.48 -12.17 -4.92
N MET A 117 7.22 -13.05 -5.86
CA MET A 117 7.53 -12.81 -7.28
C MET A 117 6.31 -12.20 -7.95
N ILE A 118 6.42 -10.91 -8.30
CA ILE A 118 5.39 -10.17 -9.02
C ILE A 118 5.91 -9.88 -10.43
N PRO A 119 5.15 -10.18 -11.50
CA PRO A 119 5.59 -9.91 -12.87
C PRO A 119 5.75 -8.40 -13.11
N PRO A 120 6.62 -7.98 -14.05
CA PRO A 120 6.88 -6.56 -14.34
C PRO A 120 5.65 -5.81 -14.90
N ALA A 121 4.62 -6.55 -15.34
CA ALA A 121 3.32 -6.02 -15.74
C ALA A 121 2.22 -7.01 -15.30
N PRO A 122 0.99 -6.54 -15.05
CA PRO A 122 -0.12 -7.41 -14.67
C PRO A 122 -0.38 -8.52 -15.69
N ARG A 123 -0.62 -9.74 -15.19
CA ARG A 123 -0.91 -10.92 -16.01
C ARG A 123 -2.23 -11.55 -15.56
N PRO A 124 -3.02 -12.11 -16.49
CA PRO A 124 -4.25 -12.83 -16.14
C PRO A 124 -3.95 -14.20 -15.49
N GLU A 125 -2.76 -14.78 -15.72
CA GLU A 125 -2.38 -16.06 -15.14
C GLU A 125 -1.97 -15.90 -13.67
N GLU A 126 -2.74 -16.50 -12.74
CA GLU A 126 -2.41 -16.48 -11.30
C GLU A 126 -1.02 -17.09 -11.01
N SER A 127 -0.60 -18.09 -11.79
CA SER A 127 0.71 -18.74 -11.65
C SER A 127 1.91 -17.84 -11.96
N ALA A 128 1.68 -16.67 -12.56
CA ALA A 128 2.70 -15.65 -12.75
C ALA A 128 3.09 -14.95 -11.44
N TYR A 129 2.24 -15.04 -10.41
CA TYR A 129 2.46 -14.46 -9.09
C TYR A 129 2.83 -15.59 -8.13
N LYS A 130 4.05 -15.58 -7.61
CA LYS A 130 4.58 -16.70 -6.82
C LYS A 130 5.03 -16.28 -5.44
N LEU A 131 5.00 -17.26 -4.55
CA LEU A 131 5.60 -17.21 -3.23
C LEU A 131 6.73 -18.23 -3.20
N GLU A 132 7.94 -17.78 -2.88
CA GLU A 132 9.10 -18.64 -2.68
C GLU A 132 9.57 -18.53 -1.23
N PHE A 133 9.97 -19.68 -0.67
CA PHE A 133 10.53 -19.77 0.67
C PHE A 133 12.01 -20.13 0.54
N ASP A 134 12.87 -19.28 1.07
CA ASP A 134 14.30 -19.60 1.17
C ASP A 134 14.58 -20.47 2.41
N ASP A 135 13.69 -20.43 3.42
CA ASP A 135 13.71 -21.31 4.59
C ASP A 135 12.30 -21.89 4.85
N GLU A 136 12.01 -23.02 4.20
CA GLU A 136 10.74 -23.73 4.34
C GLU A 136 10.54 -24.30 5.76
N SER A 137 11.62 -24.74 6.42
CA SER A 137 11.53 -25.31 7.77
C SER A 137 11.12 -24.26 8.78
N ARG A 138 11.65 -23.04 8.67
CA ARG A 138 11.21 -21.90 9.49
C ARG A 138 9.73 -21.57 9.23
N PHE A 139 9.30 -21.53 7.97
CA PHE A 139 7.90 -21.27 7.66
C PHE A 139 6.96 -22.27 8.35
N ILE A 140 7.27 -23.57 8.26
CA ILE A 140 6.47 -24.63 8.88
C ILE A 140 6.42 -24.43 10.40
N ALA A 141 7.57 -24.22 11.05
CA ALA A 141 7.64 -24.04 12.51
C ALA A 141 6.82 -22.82 12.98
N GLU A 142 6.93 -21.68 12.28
CA GLU A 142 6.18 -20.47 12.60
C GLU A 142 4.67 -20.66 12.36
N LEU A 143 4.30 -21.39 11.30
CA LEU A 143 2.92 -21.68 10.96
C LEU A 143 2.25 -22.62 11.97
N GLU A 144 2.96 -23.66 12.43
CA GLU A 144 2.51 -24.56 13.50
C GLU A 144 2.33 -23.81 14.82
N ALA A 145 3.31 -22.98 15.20
CA ALA A 145 3.24 -22.13 16.38
C ALA A 145 2.04 -21.17 16.32
N LEU A 146 1.78 -20.57 15.15
CA LEU A 146 0.63 -19.70 14.91
C LEU A 146 -0.70 -20.44 15.05
N ALA A 147 -0.78 -21.66 14.52
CA ALA A 147 -1.97 -22.51 14.59
C ALA A 147 -2.22 -23.07 15.99
N GLY A 148 -1.21 -23.05 16.87
CA GLY A 148 -1.26 -23.72 18.17
C GLY A 148 -1.12 -25.24 18.06
N ALA A 149 -0.65 -25.74 16.92
CA ALA A 149 -0.36 -27.14 16.72
C ALA A 149 0.91 -27.50 17.52
N GLN A 150 0.76 -28.32 18.56
CA GLN A 150 1.92 -28.97 19.16
C GLN A 150 2.48 -29.99 18.15
N PRO A 151 3.82 -30.09 17.98
CA PRO A 151 4.39 -31.09 17.09
C PRO A 151 3.92 -32.47 17.56
N THR A 152 3.20 -33.18 16.70
CA THR A 152 2.88 -34.58 16.92
C THR A 152 4.18 -35.37 16.83
N GLU A 153 4.78 -35.58 17.99
CA GLU A 153 5.86 -36.53 18.21
C GLU A 153 5.35 -37.91 17.80
N ASN A 154 5.57 -38.24 16.53
CA ASN A 154 5.14 -39.50 15.95
C ASN A 154 6.08 -40.58 16.50
N GLN A 155 5.55 -41.33 17.47
CA GLN A 155 6.17 -42.51 18.06
C GLN A 155 6.51 -43.52 16.95
N ALA A 156 7.78 -43.95 16.93
CA ALA A 156 8.23 -45.20 16.35
C ALA A 156 9.07 -45.94 17.41
#